data_AF-A0A961VLE6-F1
#
_entry.id   AF-A0A961VLE6-F1
#
_cell.length_a   1.000
_cell.length_b   1.000
_cell.length_c   1.000
_cell.angle_alpha   90.00
_cell.angle_beta   90.00
_cell.angle_gamma   90.00
#
_symmetry.space_group_name_H-M   'P 1'
#
loop_
_entity.id
_entity.type
_entity.pdbx_description
1 polymer ?
#
loop_
_entity_poly.entity_id
_entity_poly.type
_entity_poly.pdbx_seq_one_letter_code
_entity_poly.pdbx_strand_id
1 'polypeptide(L)'
;METTIAAAFDQLHDPRFGIIAAVAELRRPPEAPAYVHARAETCGTVPLGGTGGPFRSVAAATTRSSALAGAVAHALARYAAALYNRAGLPLSTFGDADFPCIEPRSFALFSSGQYLRPGFPYVPFAADTPVRWASMIDMANGAVVHVPASLVWHPFAFFRSAGDLPVAPPGTAGLATGGGVAAASLVGLYDVVARDAAALFWQSMTPPPCIRNDTLPVALRPLVARFQQHGDRLVLLNTTTNNRIPCVVAAIEASRPEAPAFVFAAAANLDPAAAVAQALAELAESRRLAREAQRLRPPPSPSGEWEDVIEAEDHLGFAADRENAGQVAFMLASDDHRHFADIENASTGSAAGDLDNAIGRIALTGSRVLSANLTSPDLAGLGLAVCRVVVPGYQPLHPGHALRALGGDRLFEVPQKLGYRGIPRGSAANPLPHPFR
;
A
#
# COMPACT_ATOMS: atom_id res chain seq x y z
N MET A 1 -13.04 3.30 13.66
CA MET A 1 -11.68 3.88 13.75
C MET A 1 -11.73 5.33 14.17
N GLU A 2 -12.31 6.25 13.38
CA GLU A 2 -12.38 7.69 13.73
C GLU A 2 -12.95 7.93 15.14
N THR A 3 -14.10 7.33 15.47
CA THR A 3 -14.70 7.41 16.80
C THR A 3 -13.77 6.90 17.90
N THR A 4 -13.06 5.80 17.66
CA THR A 4 -12.12 5.20 18.62
C THR A 4 -10.92 6.11 18.87
N ILE A 5 -10.34 6.66 17.80
CA ILE A 5 -9.22 7.61 17.91
C ILE A 5 -9.66 8.89 18.60
N ALA A 6 -10.83 9.43 18.25
CA ALA A 6 -11.37 10.62 18.89
C ALA A 6 -11.58 10.42 20.40
N ALA A 7 -12.12 9.27 20.81
CA ALA A 7 -12.32 8.93 22.21
C ALA A 7 -10.99 8.73 22.97
N ALA A 8 -9.94 8.25 22.30
CA ALA A 8 -8.63 8.00 22.88
C ALA A 8 -7.66 9.19 22.76
N PHE A 9 -8.04 10.28 22.08
CA PHE A 9 -7.09 11.28 21.61
C PHE A 9 -6.31 11.97 22.73
N ASP A 10 -6.98 12.33 23.84
CA ASP A 10 -6.36 12.98 24.99
C ASP A 10 -5.34 12.08 25.71
N GLN A 11 -5.46 10.75 25.55
CA GLN A 11 -4.49 9.78 26.08
C GLN A 11 -3.36 9.49 25.07
N LEU A 12 -3.64 9.63 23.77
CA LEU A 12 -2.66 9.40 22.70
C LEU A 12 -1.71 10.58 22.52
N HIS A 13 -2.21 11.81 22.67
CA HIS A 13 -1.51 13.03 22.28
C HIS A 13 -1.06 13.87 23.48
N ASP A 14 0.25 13.95 23.65
CA ASP A 14 0.91 14.94 24.50
C ASP A 14 2.30 15.23 23.89
N PRO A 15 2.71 16.50 23.73
CA PRO A 15 3.98 16.84 23.09
C PRO A 15 5.25 16.29 23.78
N ARG A 16 5.14 15.85 25.03
CA ARG A 16 6.25 15.34 25.84
C ARG A 16 6.14 13.85 26.13
N PHE A 17 4.92 13.36 26.35
CA PHE A 17 4.68 12.00 26.86
C PHE A 17 3.75 11.14 25.99
N GLY A 18 3.11 11.72 24.98
CA GLY A 18 2.16 11.00 24.14
C GLY A 18 2.84 10.10 23.12
N ILE A 19 2.15 9.05 22.72
CA ILE A 19 2.52 8.26 21.53
C ILE A 19 2.52 9.16 20.30
N ILE A 20 1.55 10.07 20.22
CA ILE A 20 1.50 11.14 19.22
C ILE A 20 2.10 12.41 19.83
N ALA A 21 3.32 12.75 19.40
CA ALA A 21 4.06 13.92 19.89
C ALA A 21 3.61 15.21 19.19
N ALA A 22 3.11 15.12 17.96
CA ALA A 22 2.57 16.28 17.26
C ALA A 22 1.46 15.89 16.29
N VAL A 23 0.47 16.77 16.18
CA VAL A 23 -0.61 16.67 15.20
C VAL A 23 -0.97 18.05 14.69
N ALA A 24 -1.12 18.18 13.38
CA ALA A 24 -1.40 19.47 12.76
C ALA A 24 -2.25 19.30 11.51
N GLU A 25 -3.17 20.23 11.30
CA GLU A 25 -3.78 20.45 9.99
C GLU A 25 -2.77 21.16 9.09
N LEU A 26 -2.63 20.68 7.86
CA LEU A 26 -1.72 21.25 6.88
C LEU A 26 -2.47 22.29 6.05
N ARG A 27 -1.84 23.44 5.84
CA ARG A 27 -2.40 24.49 5.00
C ARG A 27 -2.64 23.97 3.59
N ARG A 28 -3.89 24.08 3.13
CA ARG A 28 -4.29 23.77 1.74
C ARG A 28 -3.87 24.92 0.81
N PRO A 29 -3.09 24.65 -0.25
CA PRO A 29 -2.85 25.63 -1.30
C PRO A 29 -4.15 26.02 -2.03
N PRO A 30 -4.32 27.27 -2.50
CA PRO A 30 -5.55 27.71 -3.19
C PRO A 30 -5.94 26.85 -4.40
N GLU A 31 -4.94 26.30 -5.10
CA GLU A 31 -5.06 25.49 -6.31
C GLU A 31 -5.26 23.99 -6.06
N ALA A 32 -5.30 23.59 -4.78
CA ALA A 32 -5.46 22.20 -4.38
C ALA A 32 -6.95 21.85 -4.18
N PRO A 33 -7.36 20.61 -4.56
CA PRO A 33 -8.73 20.14 -4.38
C PRO A 33 -9.16 20.28 -2.92
N ALA A 34 -10.45 20.53 -2.68
CA ALA A 34 -10.98 20.85 -1.34
C ALA A 34 -11.05 19.65 -0.38
N TYR A 35 -9.88 19.11 -0.04
CA TYR A 35 -9.62 18.14 1.01
C TYR A 35 -8.89 18.81 2.18
N VAL A 36 -9.19 18.37 3.39
CA VAL A 36 -8.40 18.68 4.57
C VAL A 36 -7.23 17.72 4.61
N HIS A 37 -6.04 18.25 4.83
CA HIS A 37 -4.84 17.45 5.05
C HIS A 37 -4.42 17.57 6.51
N ALA A 38 -4.05 16.45 7.12
CA ALA A 38 -3.49 16.43 8.46
C ALA A 38 -2.17 15.67 8.47
N ARG A 39 -1.33 15.99 9.44
CA ARG A 39 -0.10 15.28 9.76
C ARG A 39 -0.14 14.85 11.21
N ALA A 40 0.38 13.66 11.49
CA ALA A 40 0.71 13.21 12.83
C ALA A 40 2.17 12.76 12.87
N GLU A 41 2.82 12.96 14.01
CA GLU A 41 4.17 12.50 14.32
C GLU A 41 4.14 11.72 15.63
N THR A 42 4.75 10.54 15.64
CA THR A 42 4.87 9.73 16.86
C THR A 42 6.04 10.17 17.72
N CYS A 43 6.08 9.72 18.97
CA CYS A 43 7.32 9.68 19.74
C CYS A 43 8.37 8.75 19.05
N GLY A 44 9.63 8.86 19.46
CA GLY A 44 10.67 7.91 19.07
C GLY A 44 10.48 6.56 19.77
N THR A 45 10.73 5.44 19.08
CA THR A 45 10.51 4.11 19.67
C THR A 45 11.77 3.52 20.30
N VAL A 46 12.97 4.03 19.98
CA VAL A 46 14.24 3.54 20.54
C VAL A 46 14.27 3.56 22.07
N PRO A 47 13.83 4.63 22.78
CA PRO A 47 13.78 4.62 24.25
C PRO A 47 12.82 3.57 24.85
N LEU A 48 11.88 3.06 24.04
CA LEU A 48 10.90 2.04 24.41
C LEU A 48 11.36 0.62 24.03
N GLY A 49 12.61 0.47 23.56
CA GLY A 49 13.15 -0.82 23.08
C GLY A 49 12.74 -1.18 21.65
N GLY A 50 12.10 -0.26 20.92
CA GLY A 50 11.81 -0.41 19.50
C GLY A 50 12.93 0.06 18.58
N THR A 51 12.62 0.14 17.28
CA THR A 51 13.57 0.56 16.25
C THR A 51 13.07 1.75 15.45
N GLY A 52 13.85 2.84 15.42
CA GLY A 52 13.55 4.02 14.62
C GLY A 52 12.61 5.02 15.29
N GLY A 53 11.85 5.72 14.46
CA GLY A 53 11.04 6.87 14.86
C GLY A 53 11.87 8.14 15.14
N PRO A 54 11.22 9.30 15.32
CA PRO A 54 9.77 9.53 15.22
C PRO A 54 9.24 9.29 13.79
N PHE A 55 8.01 8.79 13.68
CA PHE A 55 7.38 8.50 12.37
C PHE A 55 6.36 9.58 12.02
N ARG A 56 6.45 10.09 10.79
CA ARG A 56 5.53 11.11 10.27
C ARG A 56 4.57 10.51 9.26
N SER A 57 3.29 10.79 9.43
CA SER A 57 2.24 10.35 8.51
C SER A 57 1.37 11.52 8.10
N VAL A 58 0.89 11.49 6.86
CA VAL A 58 -0.11 12.41 6.32
C VAL A 58 -1.37 11.61 6.01
N ALA A 59 -2.51 12.28 6.05
CA ALA A 59 -3.77 11.79 5.54
C ALA A 59 -4.57 12.94 4.94
N ALA A 60 -5.39 12.64 3.95
CA ALA A 60 -6.38 13.57 3.40
C ALA A 60 -7.80 13.04 3.63
N ALA A 61 -8.75 13.93 3.91
CA ALA A 61 -10.17 13.59 3.98
C ALA A 61 -11.06 14.81 3.68
N THR A 62 -12.36 14.60 3.57
CA THR A 62 -13.32 15.70 3.36
C THR A 62 -13.63 16.49 4.63
N THR A 63 -13.32 15.94 5.80
CA THR A 63 -13.53 16.59 7.10
C THR A 63 -12.22 16.65 7.87
N ARG A 64 -12.12 17.60 8.79
CA ARG A 64 -10.97 17.75 9.67
C ARG A 64 -10.79 16.54 10.59
N SER A 65 -11.87 16.04 11.18
CA SER A 65 -11.84 14.89 12.11
C SER A 65 -11.33 13.63 11.42
N SER A 66 -11.83 13.32 10.22
CA SER A 66 -11.40 12.14 9.47
C SER A 66 -9.94 12.26 9.00
N ALA A 67 -9.50 13.46 8.58
CA ALA A 67 -8.11 13.68 8.18
C ALA A 67 -7.15 13.48 9.37
N LEU A 68 -7.47 14.07 10.53
CA LEU A 68 -6.67 13.89 11.75
C LEU A 68 -6.64 12.43 12.19
N ALA A 69 -7.78 11.75 12.21
CA ALA A 69 -7.88 10.35 12.58
C ALA A 69 -7.07 9.45 11.63
N GLY A 70 -7.10 9.69 10.32
CA GLY A 70 -6.29 8.97 9.35
C GLY A 70 -4.79 9.16 9.57
N ALA A 71 -4.35 10.41 9.79
CA ALA A 71 -2.95 10.73 10.01
C ALA A 71 -2.42 10.05 11.30
N VAL A 72 -3.22 10.11 12.38
CA VAL A 72 -2.92 9.41 13.63
C VAL A 72 -2.89 7.90 13.42
N ALA A 73 -3.90 7.32 12.76
CA ALA A 73 -3.96 5.88 12.47
C ALA A 73 -2.70 5.38 11.73
N HIS A 74 -2.28 6.09 10.68
CA HIS A 74 -1.07 5.75 9.93
C HIS A 74 0.20 5.86 10.79
N ALA A 75 0.28 6.87 11.68
CA ALA A 75 1.42 7.05 12.57
C ALA A 75 1.48 5.95 13.64
N LEU A 76 0.35 5.60 14.25
CA LEU A 76 0.23 4.51 15.22
C LEU A 76 0.61 3.15 14.63
N ALA A 77 0.25 2.91 13.37
CA ALA A 77 0.57 1.66 12.70
C ALA A 77 2.10 1.47 12.61
N ARG A 78 2.83 2.53 12.25
CA ARG A 78 4.30 2.56 12.20
C ARG A 78 4.95 2.47 13.58
N TYR A 79 4.38 3.15 14.58
CA TYR A 79 4.83 3.04 15.97
C TYR A 79 4.80 1.59 16.46
N ALA A 80 3.66 0.92 16.33
CA ALA A 80 3.51 -0.45 16.82
C ALA A 80 4.36 -1.46 16.02
N ALA A 81 4.47 -1.30 14.70
CA ALA A 81 5.33 -2.13 13.85
C ALA A 81 6.84 -1.97 14.12
N ALA A 82 7.24 -0.90 14.81
CA ALA A 82 8.61 -0.64 15.22
C ALA A 82 8.95 -1.23 16.60
N LEU A 83 7.96 -1.75 17.35
CA LEU A 83 8.13 -2.32 18.68
C LEU A 83 8.21 -3.84 18.60
N TYR A 84 9.41 -4.37 18.37
CA TYR A 84 9.64 -5.82 18.30
C TYR A 84 10.95 -6.24 18.96
N ASN A 85 10.92 -7.40 19.62
CA ASN A 85 12.11 -8.00 20.19
C ASN A 85 12.75 -8.97 19.20
N ARG A 86 13.91 -8.59 18.65
CA ARG A 86 14.67 -9.43 17.70
C ARG A 86 15.07 -10.79 18.29
N ALA A 87 15.36 -10.87 19.58
CA ALA A 87 15.72 -12.15 20.22
C ALA A 87 14.56 -13.17 20.19
N GLY A 88 13.31 -12.69 20.07
CA GLY A 88 12.13 -13.53 19.90
C GLY A 88 11.85 -13.97 18.47
N LEU A 89 12.70 -13.62 17.50
CA LEU A 89 12.55 -14.01 16.10
C LEU A 89 13.56 -15.11 15.77
N PRO A 90 13.15 -16.39 15.69
CA PRO A 90 14.07 -17.49 15.42
C PRO A 90 14.74 -17.31 14.05
N LEU A 91 16.05 -17.59 14.01
CA LEU A 91 16.82 -17.65 12.77
C LEU A 91 16.88 -19.10 12.31
N SER A 92 16.32 -19.41 11.16
CA SER A 92 16.36 -20.74 10.56
C SER A 92 16.27 -20.66 9.04
N THR A 93 16.63 -21.74 8.36
CA THR A 93 16.26 -21.95 6.96
C THR A 93 14.83 -22.48 6.88
N PHE A 94 14.22 -22.50 5.70
CA PHE A 94 12.92 -23.16 5.54
C PHE A 94 13.04 -24.69 5.70
N GLY A 95 14.15 -25.28 5.25
CA GLY A 95 14.39 -26.72 5.30
C GLY A 95 14.62 -27.27 6.71
N ASP A 96 15.16 -26.45 7.62
CA ASP A 96 15.52 -26.87 8.99
C ASP A 96 14.55 -26.33 10.06
N ALA A 97 13.57 -25.50 9.69
CA ALA A 97 12.60 -24.95 10.65
C ALA A 97 11.75 -26.06 11.29
N ASP A 98 11.67 -26.06 12.62
CA ASP A 98 10.83 -26.95 13.44
C ASP A 98 9.41 -26.41 13.64
N PHE A 99 9.06 -25.31 12.94
CA PHE A 99 7.76 -24.66 12.97
C PHE A 99 7.17 -24.51 11.56
N PRO A 100 5.83 -24.42 11.41
CA PRO A 100 5.20 -24.28 10.11
C PRO A 100 5.59 -22.96 9.43
N CYS A 101 6.14 -23.05 8.22
CA CYS A 101 6.56 -21.91 7.42
C CYS A 101 5.77 -21.82 6.12
N ILE A 102 5.55 -20.60 5.63
CA ILE A 102 5.12 -20.39 4.25
C ILE A 102 6.28 -20.69 3.31
N GLU A 103 6.00 -21.44 2.25
CA GLU A 103 7.02 -21.83 1.28
C GLU A 103 7.66 -20.59 0.60
N PRO A 104 8.98 -20.56 0.41
CA PRO A 104 9.67 -19.43 -0.20
C PRO A 104 9.13 -19.02 -1.58
N ARG A 105 8.79 -20.00 -2.43
CA ARG A 105 8.23 -19.78 -3.77
C ARG A 105 6.84 -19.14 -3.77
N SER A 106 6.14 -19.14 -2.63
CA SER A 106 4.81 -18.54 -2.55
C SER A 106 4.87 -17.01 -2.56
N PHE A 107 6.02 -16.38 -2.32
CA PHE A 107 6.14 -14.92 -2.28
C PHE A 107 6.46 -14.35 -3.66
N ALA A 108 5.86 -13.19 -3.99
CA ALA A 108 6.24 -12.42 -5.16
C ALA A 108 7.56 -11.68 -4.86
N LEU A 109 8.68 -12.26 -5.31
CA LEU A 109 10.02 -11.72 -5.15
C LEU A 109 10.61 -11.29 -6.51
N PHE A 110 11.92 -11.32 -6.64
CA PHE A 110 12.65 -10.79 -7.79
C PHE A 110 12.86 -11.86 -8.87
N SER A 111 13.03 -11.42 -10.10
CA SER A 111 13.37 -12.32 -11.22
C SER A 111 14.82 -12.78 -11.14
N SER A 112 15.15 -13.90 -11.79
CA SER A 112 16.54 -14.38 -11.90
C SER A 112 17.48 -13.32 -12.50
N GLY A 113 16.98 -12.52 -13.45
CA GLY A 113 17.75 -11.41 -14.03
C GLY A 113 18.11 -10.33 -13.00
N GLN A 114 17.21 -10.00 -12.06
CA GLN A 114 17.50 -9.04 -11.00
C GLN A 114 18.56 -9.58 -10.03
N TYR A 115 18.48 -10.85 -9.63
CA TYR A 115 19.47 -11.47 -8.74
C TYR A 115 20.88 -11.54 -9.34
N LEU A 116 21.00 -11.58 -10.67
CA LEU A 116 22.29 -11.57 -11.37
C LEU A 116 22.89 -10.16 -11.53
N ARG A 117 22.14 -9.08 -11.22
CA ARG A 117 22.66 -7.71 -11.32
C ARG A 117 23.74 -7.46 -10.27
N PRO A 118 24.93 -6.95 -10.64
CA PRO A 118 25.93 -6.53 -9.68
C PRO A 118 25.36 -5.51 -8.68
N GLY A 119 25.62 -5.73 -7.39
CA GLY A 119 25.16 -4.83 -6.32
C GLY A 119 23.68 -4.96 -5.95
N PHE A 120 22.92 -5.92 -6.52
CA PHE A 120 21.54 -6.15 -6.12
C PHE A 120 21.45 -6.50 -4.62
N PRO A 121 20.65 -5.79 -3.81
CA PRO A 121 20.80 -5.83 -2.35
C PRO A 121 20.18 -7.07 -1.68
N TYR A 122 19.38 -7.86 -2.40
CA TYR A 122 18.62 -9.00 -1.89
C TYR A 122 19.09 -10.33 -2.50
N VAL A 123 18.93 -11.42 -1.74
CA VAL A 123 19.25 -12.77 -2.18
C VAL A 123 17.97 -13.57 -2.49
N PRO A 124 18.05 -14.63 -3.33
CA PRO A 124 16.93 -15.55 -3.51
C PRO A 124 16.46 -16.13 -2.18
N PHE A 125 15.15 -16.26 -2.00
CA PHE A 125 14.59 -16.99 -0.86
C PHE A 125 14.38 -18.45 -1.28
N ALA A 126 15.28 -19.32 -0.84
CA ALA A 126 15.26 -20.75 -1.10
C ALA A 126 15.18 -21.55 0.21
N ALA A 127 15.09 -22.88 0.09
CA ALA A 127 14.92 -23.78 1.24
C ALA A 127 16.04 -23.63 2.28
N ASP A 128 17.26 -23.34 1.83
CA ASP A 128 18.48 -23.22 2.61
C ASP A 128 18.85 -21.77 2.97
N THR A 129 18.00 -20.79 2.63
CA THR A 129 18.27 -19.37 2.90
C THR A 129 17.93 -19.04 4.35
N PRO A 130 18.92 -18.73 5.21
CA PRO A 130 18.65 -18.37 6.59
C PRO A 130 18.00 -16.99 6.69
N VAL A 131 16.84 -16.94 7.34
CA VAL A 131 16.10 -15.71 7.63
C VAL A 131 15.56 -15.74 9.06
N ARG A 132 15.30 -14.58 9.63
CA ARG A 132 14.47 -14.50 10.83
C ARG A 132 13.01 -14.73 10.48
N TRP A 133 12.31 -15.51 11.30
CA TRP A 133 10.91 -15.84 11.12
C TRP A 133 10.02 -15.12 12.13
N ALA A 134 8.86 -14.67 11.68
CA ALA A 134 7.81 -14.08 12.51
C ALA A 134 6.51 -14.88 12.34
N SER A 135 5.81 -15.11 13.44
CA SER A 135 4.53 -15.81 13.44
C SER A 135 3.40 -14.93 12.92
N MET A 136 2.47 -15.57 12.22
CA MET A 136 1.21 -15.01 11.71
C MET A 136 0.11 -16.04 11.86
N ILE A 137 -1.14 -15.58 11.87
CA ILE A 137 -2.32 -16.43 11.80
C ILE A 137 -2.76 -16.54 10.34
N ASP A 138 -2.91 -17.76 9.83
CA ASP A 138 -3.67 -18.01 8.61
C ASP A 138 -5.15 -17.79 8.91
N MET A 139 -5.70 -16.74 8.33
CA MET A 139 -7.04 -16.26 8.64
C MET A 139 -8.14 -17.20 8.14
N ALA A 140 -7.83 -18.16 7.25
CA ALA A 140 -8.82 -19.12 6.76
C ALA A 140 -9.08 -20.28 7.73
N ASN A 141 -8.08 -20.67 8.53
CA ASN A 141 -8.15 -21.86 9.38
C ASN A 141 -7.63 -21.64 10.82
N GLY A 142 -7.13 -20.45 11.15
CA GLY A 142 -6.60 -20.10 12.47
C GLY A 142 -5.22 -20.67 12.79
N ALA A 143 -4.56 -21.36 11.85
CA ALA A 143 -3.25 -21.97 12.09
C ALA A 143 -2.16 -20.91 12.24
N VAL A 144 -1.25 -21.14 13.19
CA VAL A 144 -0.03 -20.34 13.31
C VAL A 144 0.96 -20.81 12.24
N VAL A 145 1.41 -19.88 11.40
CA VAL A 145 2.43 -20.09 10.38
C VAL A 145 3.46 -18.98 10.45
N HIS A 146 4.62 -19.21 9.85
CA HIS A 146 5.73 -18.26 9.90
C HIS A 146 6.07 -17.73 8.50
N VAL A 147 6.43 -16.46 8.46
CA VAL A 147 6.97 -15.78 7.27
C VAL A 147 8.28 -15.07 7.63
N PRO A 148 9.09 -14.66 6.63
CA PRO A 148 10.25 -13.80 6.90
C PRO A 148 9.85 -12.57 7.71
N ALA A 149 10.55 -12.33 8.82
CA ALA A 149 10.23 -11.26 9.77
C ALA A 149 10.30 -9.86 9.14
N SER A 150 11.07 -9.69 8.06
CA SER A 150 11.14 -8.46 7.27
C SER A 150 9.83 -8.10 6.56
N LEU A 151 8.92 -9.07 6.39
CA LEU A 151 7.58 -8.84 5.83
C LEU A 151 6.54 -8.45 6.91
N VAL A 152 6.91 -8.56 8.20
CA VAL A 152 6.01 -8.28 9.33
C VAL A 152 6.32 -6.94 9.96
N TRP A 153 7.57 -6.75 10.37
CA TRP A 153 8.02 -5.61 11.17
C TRP A 153 8.55 -4.47 10.29
N HIS A 154 8.40 -3.23 10.74
CA HIS A 154 8.87 -2.06 10.01
C HIS A 154 9.20 -0.88 10.94
N PRO A 155 10.39 -0.26 10.84
CA PRO A 155 11.52 -0.68 9.99
C PRO A 155 12.09 -2.03 10.44
N PHE A 156 12.72 -2.76 9.53
CA PHE A 156 13.40 -4.01 9.86
C PHE A 156 14.86 -3.95 9.41
N ALA A 157 15.78 -4.14 10.36
CA ALA A 157 17.21 -4.17 10.07
C ALA A 157 17.71 -5.62 10.04
N PHE A 158 18.17 -6.05 8.87
CA PHE A 158 18.83 -7.35 8.67
C PHE A 158 20.16 -7.38 9.42
N PHE A 159 20.43 -8.49 10.12
CA PHE A 159 21.72 -8.69 10.79
C PHE A 159 22.54 -9.76 10.07
N ARG A 160 23.07 -9.37 8.90
CA ARG A 160 23.81 -10.27 7.98
C ARG A 160 24.99 -10.99 8.65
N SER A 161 25.67 -10.34 9.60
CA SER A 161 26.78 -10.94 10.35
C SER A 161 26.35 -12.10 11.24
N ALA A 162 25.07 -12.17 11.63
CA ALA A 162 24.50 -13.33 12.32
C ALA A 162 23.76 -14.29 11.37
N GLY A 163 23.93 -14.16 10.05
CA GLY A 163 23.32 -15.05 9.06
C GLY A 163 21.89 -14.68 8.63
N ASP A 164 21.32 -13.58 9.11
CA ASP A 164 19.97 -13.13 8.68
C ASP A 164 20.06 -12.45 7.30
N LEU A 165 19.67 -13.18 6.25
CA LEU A 165 19.81 -12.73 4.87
C LEU A 165 18.59 -11.91 4.38
N PRO A 166 18.81 -10.85 3.59
CA PRO A 166 17.74 -10.01 3.08
C PRO A 166 17.11 -10.63 1.83
N VAL A 167 15.89 -11.12 2.00
CA VAL A 167 15.12 -11.75 0.91
C VAL A 167 14.12 -10.79 0.24
N ALA A 168 13.67 -9.76 0.96
CA ALA A 168 12.70 -8.79 0.47
C ALA A 168 12.84 -7.43 1.18
N PRO A 169 12.46 -6.31 0.53
CA PRO A 169 12.47 -5.00 1.17
C PRO A 169 11.42 -4.91 2.29
N PRO A 170 11.80 -4.45 3.50
CA PRO A 170 10.82 -4.13 4.54
C PRO A 170 9.94 -2.96 4.08
N GLY A 171 8.63 -3.06 4.32
CA GLY A 171 7.67 -2.05 3.84
C GLY A 171 6.47 -1.86 4.76
N THR A 172 5.59 -0.95 4.35
CA THR A 172 4.35 -0.61 5.07
C THR A 172 3.10 -1.28 4.48
N ALA A 173 3.25 -2.04 3.39
CA ALA A 173 2.15 -2.76 2.76
C ALA A 173 1.43 -3.69 3.77
N GLY A 174 0.12 -3.58 3.83
CA GLY A 174 -0.74 -4.34 4.74
C GLY A 174 -0.64 -3.96 6.21
N LEU A 175 0.07 -2.88 6.56
CA LEU A 175 0.15 -2.36 7.93
C LEU A 175 -1.00 -1.37 8.19
N ALA A 176 -1.85 -1.66 9.16
CA ALA A 176 -3.01 -0.82 9.42
C ALA A 176 -3.41 -0.76 10.89
N THR A 177 -3.99 0.37 11.27
CA THR A 177 -4.63 0.59 12.57
C THR A 177 -6.15 0.49 12.42
N GLY A 178 -6.82 -0.12 13.39
CA GLY A 178 -8.27 -0.25 13.41
C GLY A 178 -8.85 -0.18 14.82
N GLY A 179 -10.17 -0.02 14.92
CA GLY A 179 -10.91 -0.12 16.18
C GLY A 179 -11.14 -1.58 16.55
N GLY A 180 -10.06 -2.30 16.84
CA GLY A 180 -10.05 -3.75 17.04
C GLY A 180 -9.40 -4.53 15.89
N VAL A 181 -9.02 -5.78 16.16
CA VAL A 181 -8.21 -6.63 15.27
C VAL A 181 -8.87 -6.83 13.91
N ALA A 182 -10.16 -7.18 13.86
CA ALA A 182 -10.86 -7.40 12.59
C ALA A 182 -10.84 -6.16 11.68
N ALA A 183 -11.07 -4.98 12.25
CA ALA A 183 -11.02 -3.73 11.48
C ALA A 183 -9.60 -3.41 11.00
N ALA A 184 -8.57 -3.63 11.83
CA ALA A 184 -7.18 -3.42 11.45
C ALA A 184 -6.75 -4.39 10.33
N SER A 185 -7.05 -5.68 10.47
CA SER A 185 -6.78 -6.69 9.45
C SER A 185 -7.54 -6.41 8.15
N LEU A 186 -8.78 -5.95 8.19
CA LEU A 186 -9.54 -5.60 6.98
C LEU A 186 -8.89 -4.45 6.20
N VAL A 187 -8.52 -3.37 6.89
CA VAL A 187 -7.84 -2.23 6.26
C VAL A 187 -6.49 -2.64 5.67
N GLY A 188 -5.71 -3.46 6.41
CA GLY A 188 -4.45 -4.01 5.90
C GLY A 188 -4.65 -4.90 4.67
N LEU A 189 -5.69 -5.73 4.66
CA LEU A 189 -6.02 -6.58 3.51
C LEU A 189 -6.39 -5.76 2.28
N TYR A 190 -7.18 -4.70 2.44
CA TYR A 190 -7.51 -3.80 1.34
C TYR A 190 -6.29 -3.07 0.78
N ASP A 191 -5.34 -2.64 1.61
CA ASP A 191 -4.09 -2.06 1.11
C ASP A 191 -3.28 -3.08 0.27
N VAL A 192 -3.16 -4.33 0.74
CA VAL A 192 -2.48 -5.39 -0.03
C VAL A 192 -3.18 -5.64 -1.38
N VAL A 193 -4.51 -5.69 -1.40
CA VAL A 193 -5.29 -5.88 -2.63
C VAL A 193 -5.11 -4.70 -3.58
N ALA A 194 -5.14 -3.46 -3.08
CA ALA A 194 -4.99 -2.26 -3.90
C ALA A 194 -3.61 -2.19 -4.56
N ARG A 195 -2.56 -2.52 -3.80
CA ARG A 195 -1.17 -2.56 -4.30
C ARG A 195 -0.95 -3.65 -5.33
N ASP A 196 -1.48 -4.86 -5.10
CA ASP A 196 -1.42 -5.97 -6.06
C ASP A 196 -2.09 -5.58 -7.38
N ALA A 197 -3.32 -5.08 -7.32
CA ALA A 197 -4.06 -4.64 -8.50
C ALA A 197 -3.30 -3.55 -9.28
N ALA A 198 -2.85 -2.49 -8.60
CA ALA A 198 -2.10 -1.40 -9.23
C ALA A 198 -0.79 -1.89 -9.86
N ALA A 199 -0.04 -2.77 -9.18
CA ALA A 199 1.18 -3.36 -9.70
C ALA A 199 0.91 -4.21 -10.94
N LEU A 200 -0.12 -5.05 -10.94
CA LEU A 200 -0.45 -5.92 -12.07
C LEU A 200 -0.77 -5.11 -13.33
N PHE A 201 -1.70 -4.16 -13.26
CA PHE A 201 -2.08 -3.34 -14.42
C PHE A 201 -0.92 -2.47 -14.93
N TRP A 202 -0.11 -1.91 -14.01
CA TRP A 202 1.06 -1.13 -14.38
C TRP A 202 2.10 -1.97 -15.11
N GLN A 203 2.49 -3.11 -14.53
CA GLN A 203 3.56 -3.94 -15.07
C GLN A 203 3.15 -4.63 -16.38
N SER A 204 1.87 -4.97 -16.53
CA SER A 204 1.35 -5.56 -17.77
C SER A 204 1.03 -4.55 -18.87
N MET A 205 1.31 -3.26 -18.62
CA MET A 205 0.95 -2.14 -19.51
C MET A 205 -0.49 -2.24 -20.02
N THR A 206 -1.39 -2.69 -19.15
CA THR A 206 -2.78 -2.94 -19.50
C THR A 206 -3.62 -1.74 -19.09
N PRO A 207 -4.24 -1.01 -20.04
CA PRO A 207 -5.15 0.08 -19.69
C PRO A 207 -6.40 -0.52 -18.99
N PRO A 208 -6.68 -0.17 -17.73
CA PRO A 208 -7.83 -0.73 -17.02
C PRO A 208 -9.15 -0.12 -17.55
N PRO A 209 -10.31 -0.80 -17.42
CA PRO A 209 -11.61 -0.22 -17.73
C PRO A 209 -11.87 1.07 -16.95
N CYS A 210 -12.41 2.08 -17.61
CA CYS A 210 -12.76 3.36 -17.02
C CYS A 210 -14.16 3.30 -16.38
N ILE A 211 -14.29 3.77 -15.14
CA ILE A 211 -15.57 4.00 -14.49
C ILE A 211 -16.12 5.35 -14.97
N ARG A 212 -17.35 5.35 -15.47
CA ARG A 212 -18.03 6.56 -15.93
C ARG A 212 -18.39 7.48 -14.76
N ASN A 213 -17.74 8.64 -14.67
CA ASN A 213 -17.96 9.63 -13.61
C ASN A 213 -19.42 10.12 -13.51
N ASP A 214 -20.14 10.21 -14.63
CA ASP A 214 -21.55 10.62 -14.69
C ASP A 214 -22.51 9.57 -14.10
N THR A 215 -22.07 8.33 -13.97
CA THR A 215 -22.85 7.21 -13.42
C THR A 215 -22.63 7.02 -11.92
N LEU A 216 -21.76 7.82 -11.30
CA LEU A 216 -21.47 7.71 -9.87
C LEU A 216 -22.70 8.07 -9.02
N PRO A 217 -22.88 7.39 -7.86
CA PRO A 217 -23.83 7.77 -6.83
C PRO A 217 -23.71 9.25 -6.47
N VAL A 218 -24.84 9.89 -6.17
CA VAL A 218 -24.91 11.32 -5.85
C VAL A 218 -23.93 11.71 -4.74
N ALA A 219 -23.72 10.84 -3.75
CA ALA A 219 -22.79 11.05 -2.64
C ALA A 219 -21.31 11.24 -3.08
N LEU A 220 -20.89 10.65 -4.20
CA LEU A 220 -19.52 10.72 -4.70
C LEU A 220 -19.27 11.91 -5.62
N ARG A 221 -20.32 12.47 -6.23
CA ARG A 221 -20.20 13.59 -7.19
C ARG A 221 -19.49 14.81 -6.59
N PRO A 222 -19.75 15.23 -5.34
CA PRO A 222 -18.99 16.29 -4.71
C PRO A 222 -17.50 15.97 -4.55
N LEU A 223 -17.11 14.70 -4.38
CA LEU A 223 -15.70 14.30 -4.26
C LEU A 223 -14.96 14.49 -5.58
N VAL A 224 -15.59 14.08 -6.68
CA VAL A 224 -15.08 14.26 -8.06
C VAL A 224 -14.98 15.74 -8.42
N ALA A 225 -16.03 16.51 -8.10
CA ALA A 225 -16.09 17.94 -8.41
C ALA A 225 -14.93 18.73 -7.82
N ARG A 226 -14.42 18.35 -6.64
CA ARG A 226 -13.26 18.99 -5.99
C ARG A 226 -12.00 18.97 -6.85
N PHE A 227 -11.82 17.97 -7.72
CA PHE A 227 -10.69 17.89 -8.63
C PHE A 227 -10.97 18.64 -9.94
N GLN A 228 -12.16 18.45 -10.51
CA GLN A 228 -12.55 19.02 -11.80
C GLN A 228 -12.66 20.56 -11.78
N GLN A 229 -12.99 21.16 -10.63
CA GLN A 229 -13.04 22.62 -10.45
C GLN A 229 -11.73 23.34 -10.81
N HIS A 230 -10.59 22.63 -10.81
CA HIS A 230 -9.28 23.19 -11.15
C HIS A 230 -8.85 22.88 -12.60
N GLY A 231 -9.78 22.39 -13.43
CA GLY A 231 -9.54 22.05 -14.84
C GLY A 231 -8.78 20.74 -15.05
N ASP A 232 -8.56 19.93 -14.01
CA ASP A 232 -7.89 18.64 -14.12
C ASP A 232 -8.84 17.58 -14.68
N ARG A 233 -8.34 16.72 -15.57
CA ARG A 233 -9.08 15.54 -16.03
C ARG A 233 -8.94 14.43 -15.00
N LEU A 234 -10.01 14.15 -14.26
CA LEU A 234 -10.10 13.05 -13.31
C LEU A 234 -10.66 11.79 -13.99
N VAL A 235 -9.89 10.71 -13.95
CA VAL A 235 -10.29 9.38 -14.45
C VAL A 235 -10.30 8.39 -13.29
N LEU A 236 -11.36 7.59 -13.21
CA LEU A 236 -11.48 6.48 -12.28
C LEU A 236 -11.32 5.18 -13.08
N LEU A 237 -10.39 4.32 -12.66
CA LEU A 237 -10.02 3.09 -13.36
C LEU A 237 -10.40 1.90 -12.46
N ASN A 238 -11.21 0.99 -13.00
CA ASN A 238 -11.52 -0.26 -12.33
C ASN A 238 -10.37 -1.25 -12.51
N THR A 239 -9.65 -1.52 -11.42
CA THR A 239 -8.51 -2.44 -11.37
C THR A 239 -8.83 -3.72 -10.59
N THR A 240 -10.12 -4.02 -10.40
CA THR A 240 -10.59 -5.24 -9.73
C THR A 240 -10.00 -6.48 -10.40
N THR A 241 -9.34 -7.34 -9.62
CA THR A 241 -8.68 -8.55 -10.12
C THR A 241 -9.55 -9.79 -9.91
N ASN A 242 -8.98 -10.98 -10.11
CA ASN A 242 -9.69 -12.26 -10.03
C ASN A 242 -10.26 -12.59 -8.63
N ASN A 243 -9.84 -11.86 -7.58
CA ASN A 243 -10.44 -11.95 -6.25
C ASN A 243 -11.81 -11.23 -6.15
N ARG A 244 -12.19 -10.44 -7.16
CA ARG A 244 -13.46 -9.68 -7.21
C ARG A 244 -13.66 -8.71 -6.04
N ILE A 245 -12.61 -8.29 -5.35
CA ILE A 245 -12.70 -7.20 -4.37
C ILE A 245 -12.59 -5.89 -5.17
N PRO A 246 -13.61 -5.00 -5.15
CA PRO A 246 -13.56 -3.75 -5.90
C PRO A 246 -12.28 -2.98 -5.61
N CYS A 247 -11.52 -2.69 -6.66
CA CYS A 247 -10.29 -1.91 -6.61
C CYS A 247 -10.35 -0.79 -7.64
N VAL A 248 -10.04 0.43 -7.19
CA VAL A 248 -10.13 1.65 -7.99
C VAL A 248 -8.77 2.34 -7.96
N VAL A 249 -8.25 2.63 -9.15
CA VAL A 249 -7.18 3.61 -9.31
C VAL A 249 -7.82 4.93 -9.73
N ALA A 250 -7.66 5.97 -8.92
CA ALA A 250 -8.00 7.34 -9.30
C ALA A 250 -6.76 8.01 -9.88
N ALA A 251 -6.93 8.70 -11.01
CA ALA A 251 -5.86 9.39 -11.71
C ALA A 251 -6.30 10.80 -12.09
N ILE A 252 -5.42 11.79 -11.89
CA ILE A 252 -5.59 13.11 -12.50
C ILE A 252 -4.52 13.31 -13.57
N GLU A 253 -4.95 13.85 -14.71
CA GLU A 253 -4.12 14.50 -15.70
C GLU A 253 -4.32 16.01 -15.54
N ALA A 254 -3.28 16.72 -15.13
CA ALA A 254 -3.39 18.14 -14.85
C ALA A 254 -3.31 18.97 -16.12
N SER A 255 -4.23 19.92 -16.30
CA SER A 255 -4.23 20.81 -17.46
C SER A 255 -3.24 21.97 -17.37
N ARG A 256 -2.83 22.35 -16.15
CA ARG A 256 -2.00 23.53 -15.89
C ARG A 256 -0.52 23.15 -15.78
N PRO A 257 0.42 23.85 -16.45
CA PRO A 257 1.84 23.49 -16.48
C PRO A 257 2.51 23.34 -15.10
N GLU A 258 2.13 24.18 -14.14
CA GLU A 258 2.71 24.23 -12.79
C GLU A 258 2.16 23.16 -11.81
N ALA A 259 1.18 22.37 -12.25
CA ALA A 259 0.68 21.23 -11.50
C ALA A 259 1.44 19.94 -11.87
N PRO A 260 1.55 18.97 -10.94
CA PRO A 260 2.01 17.62 -11.27
C PRO A 260 1.25 17.09 -12.49
N ALA A 261 1.97 16.67 -13.52
CA ALA A 261 1.40 16.27 -14.80
C ALA A 261 0.39 15.13 -14.62
N PHE A 262 0.82 14.06 -13.95
CA PHE A 262 -0.05 12.98 -13.52
C PHE A 262 0.11 12.69 -12.04
N VAL A 263 -0.98 12.26 -11.41
CA VAL A 263 -0.98 11.73 -10.04
C VAL A 263 -1.93 10.54 -10.00
N PHE A 264 -1.52 9.48 -9.32
CA PHE A 264 -2.31 8.26 -9.17
C PHE A 264 -2.44 7.88 -7.70
N ALA A 265 -3.55 7.21 -7.37
CA ALA A 265 -3.75 6.56 -6.08
C ALA A 265 -4.66 5.35 -6.27
N ALA A 266 -4.40 4.29 -5.51
CA ALA A 266 -5.16 3.05 -5.54
C ALA A 266 -5.87 2.82 -4.20
N ALA A 267 -7.09 2.31 -4.23
CA ALA A 267 -7.79 1.84 -3.04
C ALA A 267 -8.67 0.64 -3.38
N ALA A 268 -8.86 -0.24 -2.41
CA ALA A 268 -9.78 -1.37 -2.51
C ALA A 268 -10.77 -1.36 -1.35
N ASN A 269 -11.99 -1.83 -1.60
CA ASN A 269 -13.03 -1.99 -0.59
C ASN A 269 -14.14 -2.89 -1.14
N LEU A 270 -14.81 -3.68 -0.29
CA LEU A 270 -15.99 -4.47 -0.74
C LEU A 270 -17.18 -3.59 -1.10
N ASP A 271 -17.29 -2.39 -0.52
CA ASP A 271 -18.17 -1.34 -1.01
C ASP A 271 -17.45 -0.51 -2.09
N PRO A 272 -17.86 -0.58 -3.37
CA PRO A 272 -17.21 0.17 -4.44
C PRO A 272 -17.32 1.69 -4.26
N ALA A 273 -18.34 2.19 -3.54
CA ALA A 273 -18.44 3.62 -3.26
C ALA A 273 -17.37 4.06 -2.27
N ALA A 274 -17.10 3.23 -1.25
CA ALA A 274 -16.00 3.44 -0.31
C ALA A 274 -14.63 3.33 -1.01
N ALA A 275 -14.46 2.38 -1.94
CA ALA A 275 -13.24 2.26 -2.74
C ALA A 275 -12.96 3.54 -3.56
N VAL A 276 -13.97 4.08 -4.23
CA VAL A 276 -13.84 5.36 -4.97
C VAL A 276 -13.53 6.52 -4.02
N ALA A 277 -14.26 6.65 -2.90
CA ALA A 277 -14.05 7.73 -1.96
C ALA A 277 -12.63 7.71 -1.35
N GLN A 278 -12.13 6.52 -1.00
CA GLN A 278 -10.78 6.33 -0.49
C GLN A 278 -9.73 6.61 -1.56
N ALA A 279 -9.91 6.12 -2.79
CA ALA A 279 -8.98 6.42 -3.89
C ALA A 279 -8.88 7.93 -4.16
N LEU A 280 -9.99 8.67 -4.07
CA LEU A 280 -10.00 10.13 -4.23
C LEU A 280 -9.33 10.87 -3.06
N ALA A 281 -9.47 10.37 -1.83
CA ALA A 281 -8.77 10.93 -0.68
C ALA A 281 -7.26 10.70 -0.78
N GLU A 282 -6.83 9.48 -1.08
CA GLU A 282 -5.43 9.12 -1.34
C GLU A 282 -4.87 9.92 -2.53
N LEU A 283 -5.67 10.17 -3.57
CA LEU A 283 -5.26 11.01 -4.71
C LEU A 283 -4.96 12.45 -4.30
N ALA A 284 -5.75 13.02 -3.39
CA ALA A 284 -5.48 14.35 -2.85
C ALA A 284 -4.15 14.36 -2.07
N GLU A 285 -3.89 13.32 -1.27
CA GLU A 285 -2.61 13.17 -0.56
C GLU A 285 -1.43 13.00 -1.52
N SER A 286 -1.51 12.06 -2.46
CA SER A 286 -0.49 11.82 -3.50
C SER A 286 -0.19 13.10 -4.28
N ARG A 287 -1.21 13.93 -4.59
CA ARG A 287 -1.00 15.20 -5.29
C ARG A 287 -0.20 16.19 -4.45
N ARG A 288 -0.47 16.26 -3.14
CA ARG A 288 0.31 17.09 -2.22
C ARG A 288 1.76 16.64 -2.18
N LEU A 289 1.99 15.33 -2.06
CA LEU A 289 3.34 14.75 -2.01
C LEU A 289 4.09 14.92 -3.34
N ALA A 290 3.42 14.73 -4.48
CA ALA A 290 4.00 14.98 -5.80
C ALA A 290 4.46 16.44 -5.97
N ARG A 291 3.65 17.41 -5.51
CA ARG A 291 4.06 18.84 -5.49
C ARG A 291 5.26 19.09 -4.57
N GLU A 292 5.31 18.42 -3.44
CA GLU A 292 6.43 18.53 -2.49
C GLU A 292 7.71 17.93 -3.10
N ALA A 293 7.63 16.75 -3.72
CA ALA A 293 8.72 16.10 -4.43
C ALA A 293 9.29 17.00 -5.53
N GLN A 294 8.45 17.55 -6.41
CA GLN A 294 8.88 18.47 -7.48
C GLN A 294 9.59 19.73 -6.97
N ARG A 295 9.31 20.17 -5.74
CA ARG A 295 9.97 21.35 -5.14
C ARG A 295 11.32 21.02 -4.51
N LEU A 296 11.45 19.81 -3.99
CA LEU A 296 12.60 19.40 -3.18
C LEU A 296 13.63 18.60 -3.97
N ARG A 297 13.24 17.99 -5.09
CA ARG A 297 14.07 17.07 -5.86
C ARG A 297 13.93 17.35 -7.36
N PRO A 298 15.00 17.18 -8.16
CA PRO A 298 14.86 17.10 -9.61
C PRO A 298 14.01 15.88 -9.98
N PRO A 299 13.29 15.89 -11.11
CA PRO A 299 12.61 14.70 -11.59
C PRO A 299 13.64 13.61 -11.94
N PRO A 300 13.27 12.32 -11.77
CA PRO A 300 14.11 11.22 -12.22
C PRO A 300 14.40 11.31 -13.71
N SER A 301 15.60 10.88 -14.10
CA SER A 301 16.07 10.90 -15.49
C SER A 301 16.16 9.48 -16.05
N PRO A 302 15.90 9.28 -17.35
CA PRO A 302 16.06 7.97 -18.01
C PRO A 302 17.52 7.48 -18.07
N SER A 303 18.49 8.26 -17.56
CA SER A 303 19.88 7.85 -17.45
C SER A 303 20.02 6.62 -16.53
N GLY A 304 20.46 5.49 -17.09
CA GLY A 304 20.77 4.29 -16.32
C GLY A 304 19.54 3.48 -15.91
N GLU A 305 18.55 3.29 -16.79
CA GLU A 305 17.39 2.40 -16.55
C GLU A 305 16.61 2.78 -15.26
N TRP A 306 16.50 4.08 -14.96
CA TRP A 306 15.81 4.62 -13.78
C TRP A 306 16.37 4.15 -12.43
N GLU A 307 17.68 3.91 -12.36
CA GLU A 307 18.38 3.54 -11.11
C GLU A 307 18.34 4.63 -10.03
N ASP A 308 18.05 5.88 -10.41
CA ASP A 308 17.87 7.03 -9.51
C ASP A 308 16.49 7.08 -8.82
N VAL A 309 15.54 6.22 -9.23
CA VAL A 309 14.24 6.08 -8.56
C VAL A 309 14.36 5.08 -7.40
N ILE A 310 14.52 5.60 -6.19
CA ILE A 310 14.84 4.81 -4.98
C ILE A 310 13.76 4.92 -3.91
N GLU A 311 13.14 6.09 -3.77
CA GLU A 311 12.12 6.40 -2.77
C GLU A 311 10.73 6.61 -3.41
N ALA A 312 9.68 6.53 -2.58
CA ALA A 312 8.30 6.70 -3.05
C ALA A 312 8.07 8.08 -3.68
N GLU A 313 8.73 9.11 -3.14
CA GLU A 313 8.71 10.47 -3.66
C GLU A 313 9.33 10.57 -5.06
N ASP A 314 10.31 9.74 -5.39
CA ASP A 314 10.93 9.72 -6.73
C ASP A 314 9.95 9.14 -7.76
N HIS A 315 9.21 8.09 -7.39
CA HIS A 315 8.11 7.55 -8.21
C HIS A 315 7.00 8.57 -8.46
N LEU A 316 6.62 9.35 -7.44
CA LEU A 316 5.67 10.45 -7.60
C LEU A 316 6.26 11.55 -8.50
N GLY A 317 7.56 11.87 -8.33
CA GLY A 317 8.29 12.82 -9.16
C GLY A 317 8.32 12.43 -10.63
N PHE A 318 8.53 11.15 -10.94
CA PHE A 318 8.49 10.61 -12.30
C PHE A 318 7.17 10.91 -13.00
N ALA A 319 6.03 10.58 -12.38
CA ALA A 319 4.71 10.82 -12.96
C ALA A 319 4.27 12.29 -12.95
N ALA A 320 4.76 13.06 -11.97
CA ALA A 320 4.50 14.48 -11.85
C ALA A 320 5.24 15.29 -12.93
N ASP A 321 6.35 14.78 -13.45
CA ASP A 321 7.11 15.43 -14.50
C ASP A 321 6.38 15.40 -15.85
N ARG A 322 6.34 16.56 -16.51
CA ARG A 322 5.63 16.75 -17.77
C ARG A 322 6.34 16.07 -18.93
N GLU A 323 7.66 15.94 -18.88
CA GLU A 323 8.43 15.24 -19.91
C GLU A 323 8.11 13.73 -19.94
N ASN A 324 7.72 13.18 -18.79
CA ASN A 324 7.32 11.77 -18.65
C ASN A 324 5.82 11.53 -18.92
N ALA A 325 5.03 12.57 -19.20
CA ALA A 325 3.58 12.48 -19.41
C ALA A 325 3.18 11.41 -20.45
N GLY A 326 3.88 11.35 -21.58
CA GLY A 326 3.60 10.36 -22.63
C GLY A 326 3.87 8.91 -22.20
N GLN A 327 4.73 8.71 -21.21
CA GLN A 327 5.11 7.39 -20.70
C GLN A 327 4.07 6.82 -19.73
N VAL A 328 3.33 7.68 -19.03
CA VAL A 328 2.29 7.29 -18.06
C VAL A 328 0.87 7.29 -18.67
N ALA A 329 0.66 8.01 -19.76
CA ALA A 329 -0.66 8.25 -20.36
C ALA A 329 -1.39 6.97 -20.79
N PHE A 330 -0.67 5.86 -21.07
CA PHE A 330 -1.28 4.59 -21.46
C PHE A 330 -2.29 4.09 -20.41
N MET A 331 -2.08 4.36 -19.12
CA MET A 331 -2.98 3.93 -18.05
C MET A 331 -4.39 4.51 -18.19
N LEU A 332 -4.53 5.65 -18.88
CA LEU A 332 -5.80 6.35 -19.07
C LEU A 332 -6.39 6.13 -20.48
N ALA A 333 -5.76 5.28 -21.30
CA ALA A 333 -6.06 5.10 -22.73
C ALA A 333 -7.09 3.99 -23.01
N SER A 334 -7.85 3.55 -22.00
CA SER A 334 -8.88 2.51 -22.19
C SER A 334 -10.14 3.09 -22.82
N ASP A 335 -10.62 2.46 -23.89
CA ASP A 335 -11.92 2.75 -24.51
C ASP A 335 -13.08 1.97 -23.84
N ASP A 336 -12.79 1.06 -22.90
CA ASP A 336 -13.80 0.33 -22.13
C ASP A 336 -14.32 1.20 -20.99
N HIS A 337 -15.50 1.79 -21.18
CA HIS A 337 -16.17 2.62 -20.19
C HIS A 337 -17.38 1.89 -19.58
N ARG A 338 -17.34 1.66 -18.27
CA ARG A 338 -18.36 0.88 -17.54
C ARG A 338 -19.17 1.76 -16.59
N HIS A 339 -20.40 1.34 -16.33
CA HIS A 339 -21.23 2.00 -15.33
C HIS A 339 -20.74 1.62 -13.93
N PHE A 340 -20.81 2.56 -12.99
CA PHE A 340 -20.51 2.27 -11.59
C PHE A 340 -21.38 1.12 -11.04
N ALA A 341 -22.64 1.05 -11.47
CA ALA A 341 -23.58 0.01 -11.05
C ALA A 341 -23.19 -1.42 -11.50
N ASP A 342 -22.25 -1.55 -12.45
CA ASP A 342 -21.75 -2.86 -12.89
C ASP A 342 -20.72 -3.44 -11.89
N ILE A 343 -20.25 -2.63 -10.94
CA ILE A 343 -19.31 -3.06 -9.91
C ILE A 343 -20.10 -3.65 -8.73
N GLU A 344 -19.84 -4.92 -8.44
CA GLU A 344 -20.46 -5.62 -7.32
C GLU A 344 -20.18 -4.92 -5.99
N ASN A 345 -21.24 -4.61 -5.23
CA ASN A 345 -21.11 -4.28 -3.81
C ASN A 345 -21.25 -5.57 -3.00
N ALA A 346 -20.16 -5.95 -2.36
CA ALA A 346 -20.06 -7.17 -1.55
C ALA A 346 -19.90 -6.87 -0.06
N SER A 347 -20.11 -5.61 0.36
CA SER A 347 -20.06 -5.24 1.76
C SER A 347 -21.23 -5.86 2.53
N THR A 348 -20.94 -6.25 3.76
CA THR A 348 -21.84 -6.87 4.73
C THR A 348 -22.36 -5.85 5.75
N GLY A 349 -21.78 -4.65 5.77
CA GLY A 349 -22.08 -3.60 6.74
C GLY A 349 -21.33 -3.75 8.07
N SER A 350 -20.40 -4.69 8.18
CA SER A 350 -19.57 -4.87 9.38
C SER A 350 -18.12 -5.22 9.03
N ALA A 351 -17.16 -4.72 9.80
CA ALA A 351 -15.75 -5.01 9.56
C ALA A 351 -15.40 -6.50 9.66
N ALA A 352 -16.06 -7.25 10.56
CA ALA A 352 -15.84 -8.69 10.70
C ALA A 352 -16.40 -9.46 9.49
N GLY A 353 -17.65 -9.20 9.10
CA GLY A 353 -18.25 -9.86 7.92
C GLY A 353 -17.53 -9.50 6.62
N ASP A 354 -17.04 -8.26 6.50
CA ASP A 354 -16.27 -7.82 5.33
C ASP A 354 -14.88 -8.48 5.29
N LEU A 355 -14.24 -8.67 6.44
CA LEU A 355 -13.00 -9.43 6.55
C LEU A 355 -13.20 -10.89 6.13
N ASP A 356 -14.23 -11.56 6.66
CA ASP A 356 -14.53 -12.96 6.31
C ASP A 356 -14.85 -13.11 4.81
N ASN A 357 -15.63 -12.19 4.23
CA ASN A 357 -15.92 -12.20 2.80
C ASN A 357 -14.66 -11.97 1.95
N ALA A 358 -13.82 -10.99 2.31
CA ALA A 358 -12.58 -10.74 1.60
C ALA A 358 -11.60 -11.92 1.68
N ILE A 359 -11.48 -12.57 2.85
CA ILE A 359 -10.69 -13.80 3.02
C ILE A 359 -11.22 -14.91 2.10
N GLY A 360 -12.53 -15.16 2.10
CA GLY A 360 -13.15 -16.19 1.27
C GLY A 360 -12.92 -15.94 -0.23
N ARG A 361 -13.06 -14.69 -0.68
CA ARG A 361 -12.77 -14.28 -2.06
C ARG A 361 -11.33 -14.54 -2.47
N ILE A 362 -10.37 -14.23 -1.60
CA ILE A 362 -8.94 -14.46 -1.88
C ILE A 362 -8.60 -15.95 -1.84
N ALA A 363 -9.20 -16.71 -0.92
CA ALA A 363 -9.04 -18.16 -0.84
C ALA A 363 -9.50 -18.87 -2.12
N LEU A 364 -10.58 -18.41 -2.76
CA LEU A 364 -11.04 -18.93 -4.06
C LEU A 364 -10.04 -18.72 -5.20
N THR A 365 -9.06 -17.81 -5.04
CA THR A 365 -7.95 -17.63 -5.98
C THR A 365 -6.76 -18.55 -5.72
N GLY A 366 -6.81 -19.37 -4.67
CA GLY A 366 -5.72 -20.23 -4.22
C GLY A 366 -4.69 -19.52 -3.33
N SER A 367 -4.92 -18.26 -2.94
CA SER A 367 -4.03 -17.49 -2.08
C SER A 367 -4.47 -17.55 -0.62
N ARG A 368 -3.50 -17.42 0.30
CA ARG A 368 -3.73 -17.42 1.75
C ARG A 368 -3.65 -16.00 2.30
N VAL A 369 -4.50 -15.66 3.26
CA VAL A 369 -4.46 -14.37 3.96
C VAL A 369 -3.86 -14.59 5.34
N LEU A 370 -2.73 -13.95 5.63
CA LEU A 370 -2.03 -14.08 6.90
C LEU A 370 -2.11 -12.76 7.66
N SER A 371 -2.39 -12.80 8.96
CA SER A 371 -2.40 -11.60 9.80
C SER A 371 -1.56 -11.78 11.06
N ALA A 372 -0.76 -10.76 11.39
CA ALA A 372 -0.06 -10.65 12.66
C ALA A 372 -0.63 -9.45 13.43
N ASN A 373 -1.02 -9.68 14.68
CA ASN A 373 -1.43 -8.63 15.60
C ASN A 373 -0.17 -8.00 16.21
N LEU A 374 0.09 -6.74 15.85
CA LEU A 374 1.26 -5.97 16.31
C LEU A 374 0.87 -4.98 17.41
N THR A 375 -0.34 -5.07 17.95
CA THR A 375 -0.87 -4.12 18.93
C THR A 375 0.00 -4.09 20.18
N SER A 376 0.57 -2.94 20.48
CA SER A 376 1.31 -2.70 21.72
C SER A 376 0.34 -2.54 22.91
N PRO A 377 0.77 -2.86 24.15
CA PRO A 377 -0.12 -2.84 25.32
C PRO A 377 -0.81 -1.50 25.59
N ASP A 378 -0.10 -0.40 25.32
CA ASP A 378 -0.61 0.98 25.40
C ASP A 378 -1.74 1.27 24.41
N LEU A 379 -1.70 0.72 23.19
CA LEU A 379 -2.77 0.84 22.20
C LEU A 379 -3.95 -0.09 22.50
N ALA A 380 -3.68 -1.30 22.99
CA ALA A 380 -4.71 -2.27 23.37
C ALA A 380 -5.64 -1.70 24.45
N GLY A 381 -5.08 -1.00 25.44
CA GLY A 381 -5.85 -0.31 26.50
C GLY A 381 -6.79 0.78 25.98
N LEU A 382 -6.58 1.27 24.76
CA LEU A 382 -7.38 2.32 24.12
C LEU A 382 -8.41 1.77 23.12
N GLY A 383 -8.57 0.44 23.04
CA GLY A 383 -9.46 -0.21 22.07
C GLY A 383 -8.97 -0.11 20.62
N LEU A 384 -7.70 0.22 20.42
CA LEU A 384 -7.05 0.27 19.12
C LEU A 384 -6.28 -1.03 18.89
N ALA A 385 -6.23 -1.46 17.64
CA ALA A 385 -5.40 -2.57 17.21
C ALA A 385 -4.54 -2.15 16.02
N VAL A 386 -3.33 -2.68 15.96
CA VAL A 386 -2.47 -2.60 14.78
C VAL A 386 -2.23 -4.01 14.26
N CYS A 387 -2.43 -4.22 12.97
CA CYS A 387 -2.21 -5.51 12.34
C CYS A 387 -1.35 -5.34 11.09
N ARG A 388 -0.52 -6.34 10.84
CA ARG A 388 0.08 -6.58 9.53
C ARG A 388 -0.71 -7.67 8.81
N VAL A 389 -1.03 -7.44 7.55
CA VAL A 389 -1.55 -8.47 6.65
C VAL A 389 -0.53 -8.78 5.56
N VAL A 390 -0.34 -10.05 5.28
CA VAL A 390 0.49 -10.56 4.18
C VAL A 390 -0.33 -11.57 3.39
N VAL A 391 -0.38 -11.41 2.07
CA VAL A 391 -0.98 -12.38 1.16
C VAL A 391 0.14 -12.91 0.27
N PRO A 392 0.75 -14.07 0.60
CA PRO A 392 1.83 -14.62 -0.20
C PRO A 392 1.42 -14.73 -1.67
N GLY A 393 2.27 -14.16 -2.52
CA GLY A 393 2.14 -14.19 -3.98
C GLY A 393 1.56 -12.90 -4.56
N TYR A 394 0.89 -12.07 -3.73
CA TYR A 394 0.41 -10.75 -4.15
C TYR A 394 1.58 -9.81 -4.41
N GLN A 395 1.43 -9.00 -5.46
CA GLN A 395 2.47 -8.12 -5.96
C GLN A 395 2.65 -6.90 -5.05
N PRO A 396 3.85 -6.67 -4.49
CA PRO A 396 4.15 -5.44 -3.76
C PRO A 396 4.39 -4.27 -4.71
N LEU A 397 4.14 -3.05 -4.22
CA LEU A 397 4.65 -1.81 -4.80
C LEU A 397 5.81 -1.31 -3.96
N HIS A 398 7.04 -1.65 -4.37
CA HIS A 398 8.25 -1.21 -3.70
C HIS A 398 8.70 0.15 -4.24
N PRO A 399 9.13 1.09 -3.38
CA PRO A 399 9.53 2.44 -3.79
C PRO A 399 10.82 2.52 -4.62
N GLY A 400 11.54 1.42 -4.83
CA GLY A 400 12.74 1.41 -5.68
C GLY A 400 12.43 0.77 -7.02
N HIS A 401 12.70 1.45 -8.13
CA HIS A 401 12.42 0.92 -9.47
C HIS A 401 13.19 -0.38 -9.76
N ALA A 402 14.42 -0.49 -9.28
CA ALA A 402 15.21 -1.74 -9.36
C ALA A 402 14.63 -2.88 -8.51
N LEU A 403 13.76 -2.57 -7.54
CA LEU A 403 13.16 -3.49 -6.57
C LEU A 403 11.74 -3.93 -6.96
N ARG A 404 11.35 -3.82 -8.22
CA ARG A 404 10.10 -4.40 -8.72
C ARG A 404 10.08 -5.92 -8.49
N ALA A 405 8.97 -6.48 -8.04
CA ALA A 405 8.82 -7.93 -7.81
C ALA A 405 8.56 -8.71 -9.11
N LEU A 406 9.51 -8.69 -10.04
CA LEU A 406 9.34 -9.26 -11.40
C LEU A 406 9.37 -10.80 -11.44
N GLY A 407 9.56 -11.46 -10.30
CA GLY A 407 9.56 -12.92 -10.20
C GLY A 407 8.21 -13.54 -9.82
N GLY A 408 7.22 -12.73 -9.41
CA GLY A 408 5.95 -13.26 -8.91
C GLY A 408 4.97 -13.72 -9.99
N ASP A 409 4.41 -14.93 -9.83
CA ASP A 409 3.57 -15.59 -10.83
C ASP A 409 2.31 -14.81 -11.22
N ARG A 410 1.72 -14.05 -10.27
CA ARG A 410 0.51 -13.26 -10.53
C ARG A 410 0.68 -12.27 -11.69
N LEU A 411 1.88 -11.74 -11.92
CA LEU A 411 2.17 -10.82 -13.03
C LEU A 411 1.89 -11.44 -14.40
N PHE A 412 2.17 -12.74 -14.53
CA PHE A 412 2.05 -13.46 -15.79
C PHE A 412 0.65 -14.07 -15.95
N GLU A 413 0.00 -14.43 -14.84
CA GLU A 413 -1.25 -15.20 -14.89
C GLU A 413 -2.52 -14.35 -14.74
N VAL A 414 -2.53 -13.38 -13.82
CA VAL A 414 -3.78 -12.68 -13.45
C VAL A 414 -4.32 -11.83 -14.61
N PRO A 415 -3.53 -11.02 -15.32
CA PRO A 415 -4.04 -10.28 -16.47
C PRO A 415 -4.67 -11.19 -17.53
N GLN A 416 -4.08 -12.37 -17.79
CA GLN A 416 -4.61 -13.35 -18.74
C GLN A 416 -5.91 -13.99 -18.26
N LYS A 417 -6.01 -14.34 -16.96
CA LYS A 417 -7.24 -14.82 -16.33
C LYS A 417 -8.38 -13.79 -16.39
N LEU A 418 -8.05 -12.51 -16.47
CA LEU A 418 -9.01 -11.41 -16.65
C LEU A 418 -9.35 -11.14 -18.13
N GLY A 419 -8.75 -11.86 -19.08
CA GLY A 419 -8.97 -11.69 -20.52
C GLY A 419 -8.08 -10.63 -21.18
N TYR A 420 -7.10 -10.07 -20.47
CA TYR A 420 -6.10 -9.17 -21.05
C TYR A 420 -4.93 -9.95 -21.65
N ARG A 421 -4.17 -9.31 -22.55
CA ARG A 421 -2.95 -9.90 -23.14
C ARG A 421 -1.95 -10.35 -22.08
N GLY A 422 -1.79 -9.57 -21.01
CA GLY A 422 -0.83 -9.82 -19.94
C GLY A 422 0.63 -9.81 -20.41
N ILE A 423 1.51 -10.35 -19.55
CA ILE A 423 2.94 -10.50 -19.81
C ILE A 423 3.22 -11.99 -20.06
N PRO A 424 3.68 -12.41 -21.25
CA PRO A 424 4.14 -13.79 -21.44
C PRO A 424 5.37 -14.08 -20.55
N ARG A 425 5.48 -15.29 -20.01
CA ARG A 425 6.68 -15.69 -19.25
C ARG A 425 7.93 -15.54 -20.13
N GLY A 426 8.97 -14.94 -19.56
CA GLY A 426 10.22 -14.63 -20.29
C GLY A 426 10.21 -13.33 -21.10
N SER A 427 9.07 -12.63 -21.18
CA SER A 427 9.02 -11.26 -21.74
C SER A 427 9.31 -10.21 -20.67
N ALA A 428 9.79 -9.04 -21.10
CA ALA A 428 9.99 -7.90 -20.21
C ALA A 428 8.63 -7.33 -19.74
N ALA A 429 8.54 -7.01 -18.45
CA ALA A 429 7.46 -6.18 -17.91
C ALA A 429 7.67 -4.70 -18.28
N ASN A 430 6.71 -3.84 -17.91
CA ASN A 430 6.82 -2.39 -18.09
C ASN A 430 8.18 -1.87 -17.55
N PRO A 431 9.05 -1.28 -18.38
CA PRO A 431 10.38 -0.82 -17.97
C PRO A 431 10.32 0.49 -17.16
N LEU A 432 9.14 1.07 -16.95
CA LEU A 432 8.99 2.40 -16.35
C LEU A 432 8.75 2.35 -14.84
N PRO A 433 9.21 3.37 -14.08
CA PRO A 433 8.82 3.57 -12.69
C PRO A 433 7.31 3.66 -12.53
N HIS A 434 6.75 2.93 -11.55
CA HIS A 434 5.32 3.03 -11.28
C HIS A 434 4.97 4.40 -10.68
N PRO A 435 3.77 4.94 -10.90
CA PRO A 435 3.41 6.27 -10.43
C PRO A 435 2.79 6.30 -9.02
N PHE A 436 2.82 5.17 -8.32
CA PHE A 436 2.18 4.97 -7.00
C PHE A 436 3.16 5.13 -5.84
N ARG A 437 2.61 5.28 -4.63
CA ARG A 437 3.32 5.45 -3.35
C ARG A 437 3.48 4.16 -2.55
#